data_AF-A0A7Z9QWV0-F1
#
_entry.id   AF-A0A7Z9QWV0-F1
#
_cell.length_a   1.000
_cell.length_b   1.000
_cell.length_c   1.000
_cell.angle_alpha   90.00
_cell.angle_beta   90.00
_cell.angle_gamma   90.00
#
_symmetry.space_group_name_H-M   'P 1'
#
loop_
_entity.id
_entity.type
_entity.pdbx_description
1 polymer ?
#
loop_
_entity_poly.entity_id
_entity_poly.type
_entity_poly.pdbx_seq_one_letter_code
_entity_poly.pdbx_strand_id
1 'polypeptide(L)'
;MINRNIPLQLCTLVLLFFIQFLAPATRSEASEVNIVINEIMYHPPTEFEGEEYIELYNQGKTSVDVSGWKFTKGIVYTFPPSTIIEPNGYLVVCRVLDDFQATFGNKIPALGNFFGTLRNSGERVTLSDHTGETIDSVKYVDRSPWPVGADGCSASLERVCPTASGEAINWASAPLPADGRSPTGTPGRQNATYSVNLPPTISNVTFQPANPKPDELIIVQAKVIGKGKVTLLYRVAKSGHVG
;
A
#
# COMPACT_ATOMS: atom_id res chain seq x y z
N MET A 1 55.00 37.84 73.65
CA MET A 1 55.23 37.95 72.20
C MET A 1 53.87 37.97 71.51
N ILE A 2 53.62 39.01 70.71
CA ILE A 2 52.42 39.18 69.90
C ILE A 2 52.48 38.16 68.77
N ASN A 3 51.42 37.39 68.54
CA ASN A 3 51.14 36.90 67.20
C ASN A 3 49.63 36.85 66.98
N ARG A 4 49.17 37.62 65.98
CA ARG A 4 47.78 37.70 65.53
C ARG A 4 47.59 36.70 64.41
N ASN A 5 46.56 35.85 64.48
CA ASN A 5 46.06 35.10 63.32
C ASN A 5 44.67 35.60 62.94
N ILE A 6 44.56 35.99 61.68
CA ILE A 6 43.40 36.53 60.95
C ILE A 6 42.53 35.35 60.47
N PRO A 7 41.18 35.47 60.44
CA PRO A 7 40.31 34.37 60.03
C PRO A 7 40.27 34.21 58.51
N LEU A 8 40.37 32.96 58.01
CA LEU A 8 39.91 32.62 56.67
C LEU A 8 38.39 32.34 56.74
N GLN A 9 37.57 33.29 56.28
CA GLN A 9 36.18 33.00 55.93
C GLN A 9 36.17 32.22 54.60
N LEU A 10 35.67 30.99 54.66
CA LEU A 10 35.39 30.18 53.48
C LEU A 10 34.13 30.76 52.81
N CYS A 11 34.31 31.47 51.70
CA CYS A 11 33.22 32.02 50.89
C CYS A 11 32.64 30.88 50.04
N THR A 12 31.46 30.35 50.39
CA THR A 12 30.78 29.32 49.59
C THR A 12 30.06 29.98 48.42
N LEU A 13 30.62 29.82 47.21
CA LEU A 13 30.01 30.23 45.95
C LEU A 13 28.84 29.30 45.62
N VAL A 14 27.60 29.77 45.76
CA VAL A 14 26.41 29.03 45.31
C VAL A 14 26.23 29.28 43.81
N LEU A 15 26.62 28.32 42.97
CA LEU A 15 26.35 28.34 41.54
C LEU A 15 24.90 27.91 41.30
N LEU A 16 24.00 28.86 41.07
CA LEU A 16 22.63 28.58 40.62
C LEU A 16 22.65 28.19 39.14
N PHE A 17 22.60 26.89 38.85
CA PHE A 17 22.31 26.40 37.51
C PHE A 17 20.83 26.62 37.21
N PHE A 18 20.51 27.67 36.45
CA PHE A 18 19.21 27.77 35.78
C PHE A 18 19.19 26.75 34.63
N ILE A 19 18.54 25.60 34.85
CA ILE A 19 18.16 24.72 33.75
C ILE A 19 17.01 25.43 33.01
N GLN A 20 17.34 26.11 31.91
CA GLN A 20 16.32 26.52 30.96
C GLN A 20 15.71 25.24 30.37
N PHE A 21 14.48 24.92 30.79
CA PHE A 21 13.66 23.97 30.04
C PHE A 21 13.35 24.63 28.69
N LEU A 22 14.08 24.25 27.65
CA LEU A 22 13.55 24.41 26.29
C LEU A 22 12.26 23.58 26.26
N ALA A 23 11.12 24.23 26.07
CA ALA A 23 9.92 23.54 25.67
C ALA A 23 10.28 22.68 24.44
N PRO A 24 9.86 21.40 24.36
CA PRO A 24 10.06 20.64 23.15
C PRO A 24 9.47 21.46 22.01
N ALA A 25 10.28 21.75 20.98
CA ALA A 25 9.77 22.32 19.77
C ALA A 25 8.65 21.38 19.31
N THR A 26 7.40 21.83 19.38
CA THR A 26 6.30 21.15 18.72
C THR A 26 6.65 21.21 17.25
N ARG A 27 7.23 20.13 16.73
CA ARG A 27 7.31 19.90 15.30
C ARG A 27 5.86 20.04 14.84
N SER A 28 5.57 21.09 14.07
CA SER A 28 4.34 21.13 13.31
C SER A 28 4.30 19.79 12.59
N GLU A 29 3.33 18.94 12.91
CA GLU A 29 2.96 17.87 11.97
C GLU A 29 2.69 18.63 10.68
N ALA A 30 3.60 18.53 9.71
CA ALA A 30 3.24 18.83 8.35
C ALA A 30 2.01 17.97 8.11
N SER A 31 0.93 18.58 7.63
CA SER A 31 -0.22 17.84 7.11
C SER A 31 0.34 16.90 6.04
N GLU A 32 0.73 15.69 6.40
CA GLU A 32 1.24 14.71 5.43
C GLU A 32 0.11 14.51 4.44
N VAL A 33 0.39 14.86 3.19
CA VAL A 33 -0.49 14.59 2.08
C VAL A 33 -0.62 13.08 1.99
N ASN A 34 -1.76 12.57 2.47
CA ASN A 34 -2.00 11.16 2.70
C ASN A 34 -2.85 10.55 1.57
N ILE A 35 -2.54 10.92 0.33
CA ILE A 35 -3.15 10.32 -0.86
C ILE A 35 -2.26 9.20 -1.36
N VAL A 36 -2.83 8.01 -1.54
CA VAL A 36 -2.14 6.84 -2.10
C VAL A 36 -2.88 6.28 -3.29
N ILE A 37 -2.15 5.67 -4.22
CA ILE A 37 -2.72 4.82 -5.27
C ILE A 37 -3.20 3.54 -4.59
N ASN A 38 -4.51 3.33 -4.57
CA ASN A 38 -5.18 2.33 -3.74
C ASN A 38 -5.61 1.08 -4.52
N GLU A 39 -6.03 1.26 -5.76
CA GLU A 39 -6.54 0.19 -6.61
C GLU A 39 -6.20 0.48 -8.08
N ILE A 40 -5.87 -0.55 -8.86
CA ILE A 40 -5.50 -0.42 -10.28
C ILE A 40 -6.19 -1.54 -11.07
N MET A 41 -7.07 -1.18 -12.00
CA MET A 41 -7.57 -2.10 -13.03
C MET A 41 -6.74 -1.89 -14.30
N TYR A 42 -5.65 -2.64 -14.44
CA TYR A 42 -4.70 -2.46 -15.56
C TYR A 42 -4.95 -3.38 -16.75
N HIS A 43 -5.75 -4.42 -16.57
CA HIS A 43 -6.07 -5.40 -17.61
C HIS A 43 -7.49 -5.93 -17.35
N PRO A 44 -8.53 -5.10 -17.62
CA PRO A 44 -9.89 -5.60 -17.64
C PRO A 44 -10.04 -6.66 -18.77
N PRO A 45 -11.10 -7.49 -18.73
CA PRO A 45 -11.40 -8.41 -19.82
C PRO A 45 -11.56 -7.67 -21.15
N THR A 46 -11.31 -8.34 -22.28
CA THR A 46 -11.28 -7.71 -23.61
C THR A 46 -12.59 -7.03 -24.00
N GLU A 47 -13.73 -7.55 -23.57
CA GLU A 47 -15.04 -6.91 -23.78
C GLU A 47 -15.26 -5.63 -22.93
N PHE A 48 -14.34 -5.33 -22.02
CA PHE A 48 -14.34 -4.21 -21.07
C PHE A 48 -13.01 -3.43 -21.12
N GLU A 49 -12.40 -3.24 -22.29
CA GLU A 49 -11.14 -2.47 -22.42
C GLU A 49 -11.26 -1.00 -21.98
N GLY A 50 -12.48 -0.45 -21.88
CA GLY A 50 -12.75 0.92 -21.41
C GLY A 50 -12.67 1.08 -19.89
N GLU A 51 -12.71 -0.03 -19.16
CA GLU A 51 -12.83 -0.12 -17.71
C GLU A 51 -11.48 -0.06 -16.98
N GLU A 52 -10.40 0.30 -17.66
CA GLU A 52 -9.14 0.61 -17.00
C GLU A 52 -9.32 1.79 -16.04
N TYR A 53 -8.81 1.67 -14.82
CA TYR A 53 -8.86 2.76 -13.84
C TYR A 53 -7.73 2.71 -12.82
N ILE A 54 -7.51 3.85 -12.19
CA ILE A 54 -6.66 4.02 -11.02
C ILE A 54 -7.49 4.70 -9.94
N GLU A 55 -7.53 4.12 -8.75
CA GLU A 55 -8.18 4.70 -7.59
C GLU A 55 -7.18 5.34 -6.65
N LEU A 56 -7.53 6.53 -6.16
CA LEU A 56 -6.85 7.20 -5.07
C LEU A 56 -7.64 7.06 -3.76
N TYR A 57 -6.92 6.87 -2.67
CA TYR A 57 -7.48 6.86 -1.31
C TYR A 57 -6.83 7.92 -0.45
N ASN A 58 -7.64 8.73 0.23
CA ASN A 58 -7.19 9.64 1.28
C ASN A 58 -7.20 8.92 2.63
N GLN A 59 -6.04 8.40 3.05
CA GLN A 59 -5.89 7.76 4.36
C GLN A 59 -5.71 8.75 5.52
N GLY A 60 -5.77 10.06 5.22
CA GLY A 60 -5.63 11.14 6.18
C GLY A 60 -6.93 11.45 6.93
N LYS A 61 -6.82 12.37 7.88
CA LYS A 61 -7.94 12.87 8.71
C LYS A 61 -8.54 14.19 8.21
N THR A 62 -7.96 14.76 7.16
CA THR A 62 -8.36 16.05 6.58
C THR A 62 -8.62 15.88 5.09
N SER A 63 -9.51 16.68 4.53
CA SER A 63 -9.72 16.71 3.08
C SER A 63 -8.45 17.19 2.37
N VAL A 64 -8.23 16.68 1.17
CA VAL A 64 -7.09 17.05 0.32
C VAL A 64 -7.62 17.57 -1.00
N ASP A 65 -7.26 18.81 -1.33
CA ASP A 65 -7.49 19.38 -2.65
C ASP A 65 -6.40 18.86 -3.61
N VAL A 66 -6.82 18.04 -4.57
CA VAL A 66 -5.95 17.45 -5.60
C VAL A 66 -6.01 18.22 -6.92
N SER A 67 -6.62 19.41 -6.94
CA SER A 67 -6.69 20.26 -8.14
C SER A 67 -5.31 20.51 -8.75
N GLY A 68 -5.18 20.30 -10.06
CA GLY A 68 -3.93 20.53 -10.79
C GLY A 68 -2.84 19.48 -10.54
N TRP A 69 -3.06 18.51 -9.66
CA TRP A 69 -2.21 17.31 -9.57
C TRP A 69 -2.29 16.52 -10.86
N LYS A 70 -1.33 15.62 -11.08
CA LYS A 70 -1.19 14.90 -12.34
C LYS A 70 -0.70 13.48 -12.15
N PHE A 71 -1.12 12.59 -13.04
CA PHE A 71 -0.36 11.39 -13.31
C PHE A 71 0.79 11.74 -14.28
N THR A 72 2.02 11.56 -13.81
CA THR A 72 3.26 11.88 -14.56
C THR A 72 3.90 10.65 -15.21
N LYS A 73 3.45 9.45 -14.83
CA LYS A 73 3.80 8.16 -15.46
C LYS A 73 2.60 7.24 -15.45
N GLY A 74 2.54 6.33 -16.43
CA GLY A 74 1.41 5.43 -16.67
C GLY A 74 0.45 6.05 -17.68
N ILE A 75 -0.47 6.86 -17.15
CA ILE A 75 -1.48 7.57 -17.93
C ILE A 75 -1.18 9.08 -18.00
N VAL A 76 -1.88 9.79 -18.87
CA VAL A 76 -1.86 11.26 -18.91
C VAL A 76 -3.20 11.78 -18.38
N TYR A 77 -3.16 12.41 -17.22
CA TYR A 77 -4.34 13.01 -16.59
C TYR A 77 -3.94 14.16 -15.67
N THR A 78 -4.72 15.24 -15.69
CA THR A 78 -4.60 16.38 -14.77
C THR A 78 -5.93 16.57 -14.08
N PHE A 79 -5.93 16.60 -12.75
CA PHE A 79 -7.15 16.77 -11.98
C PHE A 79 -7.75 18.16 -12.20
N PRO A 80 -9.05 18.28 -12.49
CA PRO A 80 -9.70 19.55 -12.73
C PRO A 80 -9.74 20.42 -11.46
N PRO A 81 -9.96 21.74 -11.58
CA PRO A 81 -10.15 22.61 -10.44
C PRO A 81 -11.29 22.15 -9.52
N SER A 82 -11.16 22.44 -8.23
CA SER A 82 -12.12 22.07 -7.18
C SER A 82 -12.29 20.55 -6.99
N THR A 83 -11.25 19.76 -7.27
CA THR A 83 -11.27 18.32 -6.98
C THR A 83 -10.77 18.06 -5.57
N ILE A 84 -11.66 17.61 -4.69
CA ILE A 84 -11.35 17.36 -3.28
C ILE A 84 -11.61 15.88 -2.97
N ILE A 85 -10.66 15.25 -2.28
CA ILE A 85 -10.83 13.92 -1.71
C ILE A 85 -11.02 14.09 -0.20
N GLU A 86 -12.21 13.78 0.29
CA GLU A 86 -12.56 13.84 1.71
C GLU A 86 -11.73 12.85 2.56
N PRO A 87 -11.62 13.03 3.89
CA PRO A 87 -10.97 12.07 4.78
C PRO A 87 -11.58 10.67 4.63
N ASN A 88 -10.75 9.64 4.48
CA ASN A 88 -11.16 8.26 4.16
C ASN A 88 -11.97 8.15 2.86
N GLY A 89 -11.90 9.16 2.00
CA GLY A 89 -12.58 9.21 0.71
C GLY A 89 -11.76 8.52 -0.38
N TYR A 90 -12.49 8.08 -1.41
CA TYR A 90 -11.96 7.43 -2.59
C TYR A 90 -12.28 8.26 -3.82
N LEU A 91 -11.36 8.32 -4.78
CA LEU A 91 -11.57 8.96 -6.06
C LEU A 91 -10.99 8.11 -7.18
N VAL A 92 -11.85 7.69 -8.11
CA VAL A 92 -11.44 6.92 -9.29
C VAL A 92 -11.08 7.85 -10.44
N VAL A 93 -10.04 7.50 -11.19
CA VAL A 93 -9.70 8.08 -12.50
C VAL A 93 -9.71 6.95 -13.53
N CYS A 94 -10.70 6.95 -14.42
CA CYS A 94 -10.95 5.88 -15.38
C CYS A 94 -10.67 6.28 -16.83
N ARG A 95 -10.46 5.29 -17.70
CA ARG A 95 -10.11 5.51 -19.11
C ARG A 95 -11.30 6.04 -19.90
N VAL A 96 -12.46 5.42 -19.75
CA VAL A 96 -13.72 5.86 -20.35
C VAL A 96 -14.76 5.98 -19.23
N LEU A 97 -15.18 7.21 -18.94
CA LEU A 97 -16.09 7.45 -17.81
C LEU A 97 -17.45 6.78 -17.98
N ASP A 98 -17.99 6.81 -19.20
CA ASP A 98 -19.30 6.21 -19.48
C ASP A 98 -19.27 4.68 -19.31
N ASP A 99 -18.22 4.02 -19.82
CA ASP A 99 -18.03 2.56 -19.68
C ASP A 99 -17.85 2.18 -18.20
N PHE A 100 -17.00 2.91 -17.48
CA PHE A 100 -16.81 2.70 -16.04
C PHE A 100 -18.14 2.82 -15.28
N GLN A 101 -18.95 3.85 -15.56
CA GLN A 101 -20.24 4.06 -14.90
C GLN A 101 -21.28 2.99 -15.30
N ALA A 102 -21.22 2.48 -16.52
CA ALA A 102 -22.07 1.37 -16.96
C ALA A 102 -21.73 0.07 -16.20
N THR A 103 -20.44 -0.18 -15.96
CA THR A 103 -19.95 -1.40 -15.31
C THR A 103 -20.04 -1.35 -13.78
N PHE A 104 -19.58 -0.27 -13.15
CA PHE A 104 -19.48 -0.16 -11.68
C PHE A 104 -20.57 0.72 -11.04
N GLY A 105 -21.34 1.45 -11.85
CA GLY A 105 -22.42 2.32 -11.41
C GLY A 105 -22.03 3.80 -11.27
N ASN A 106 -23.01 4.68 -11.46
CA ASN A 106 -22.82 6.14 -11.49
C ASN A 106 -22.79 6.85 -10.12
N LYS A 107 -22.79 6.09 -9.02
CA LYS A 107 -22.73 6.63 -7.65
C LYS A 107 -21.31 6.70 -7.08
N ILE A 108 -20.35 6.06 -7.75
CA ILE A 108 -18.94 6.07 -7.35
C ILE A 108 -18.34 7.43 -7.73
N PRO A 109 -17.60 8.10 -6.81
CA PRO A 109 -16.82 9.28 -7.16
C PRO A 109 -15.75 8.92 -8.20
N ALA A 110 -16.05 9.21 -9.46
CA ALA A 110 -15.18 8.90 -10.58
C ALA A 110 -15.05 10.13 -11.48
N LEU A 111 -13.81 10.42 -11.84
CA LEU A 111 -13.44 11.22 -12.98
C LEU A 111 -12.93 10.27 -14.06
N GLY A 112 -12.82 10.74 -15.29
CA GLY A 112 -12.31 9.87 -16.33
C GLY A 112 -11.89 10.56 -17.59
N ASN A 113 -11.81 9.75 -18.63
CA ASN A 113 -11.29 10.12 -19.94
C ASN A 113 -9.81 10.49 -19.86
N PHE A 114 -9.03 9.74 -19.06
CA PHE A 114 -7.58 9.86 -19.13
C PHE A 114 -7.07 9.46 -20.52
N PHE A 115 -5.94 10.03 -20.91
CA PHE A 115 -5.32 9.69 -22.19
C PHE A 115 -4.27 8.60 -22.01
N GLY A 116 -4.22 7.68 -22.98
CA GLY A 116 -3.37 6.50 -22.96
C GLY A 116 -4.11 5.27 -22.43
N THR A 117 -3.35 4.24 -22.12
CA THR A 117 -3.85 2.98 -21.57
C THR A 117 -2.87 2.53 -20.48
N LEU A 118 -3.35 1.72 -19.55
CA LEU A 118 -2.47 0.97 -18.69
C LEU A 118 -1.85 -0.21 -19.47
N ARG A 119 -0.61 -0.58 -19.14
CA ARG A 119 0.08 -1.70 -19.77
C ARG A 119 -0.23 -3.00 -19.05
N ASN A 120 -0.78 -3.97 -19.78
CA ASN A 120 -1.11 -5.30 -19.26
C ASN A 120 0.11 -6.01 -18.65
N SER A 121 1.30 -5.85 -19.24
CA SER A 121 2.53 -6.49 -18.75
C SER A 121 3.22 -5.78 -17.57
N GLY A 122 2.65 -4.67 -17.09
CA GLY A 122 3.24 -3.87 -16.03
C GLY A 122 3.83 -2.54 -16.47
N GLU A 123 3.71 -1.55 -15.60
CA GLU A 123 4.41 -0.27 -15.73
C GLU A 123 4.53 0.46 -14.40
N ARG A 124 5.07 1.68 -14.46
CA ARG A 124 5.10 2.59 -13.33
C ARG A 124 3.98 3.62 -13.46
N VAL A 125 3.11 3.67 -12.47
CA VAL A 125 2.17 4.76 -12.24
C VAL A 125 2.78 5.72 -11.22
N THR A 126 2.73 7.03 -11.50
CA THR A 126 3.23 8.06 -10.59
C THR A 126 2.22 9.19 -10.50
N LEU A 127 1.75 9.45 -9.28
CA LEU A 127 0.95 10.63 -8.93
C LEU A 127 1.89 11.72 -8.43
N SER A 128 1.75 12.91 -8.99
CA SER A 128 2.50 14.10 -8.57
C SER A 128 1.55 15.24 -8.27
N ASP A 129 1.93 16.08 -7.31
CA ASP A 129 1.16 17.27 -6.98
C ASP A 129 1.30 18.37 -8.05
N HIS A 130 0.69 19.52 -7.81
CA HIS A 130 0.74 20.69 -8.70
C HIS A 130 2.15 21.32 -8.82
N THR A 131 3.06 21.05 -7.87
CA THR A 131 4.46 21.51 -7.90
C THR A 131 5.38 20.55 -8.64
N GLY A 132 4.92 19.32 -8.88
CA GLY A 132 5.69 18.23 -9.49
C GLY A 132 6.33 17.29 -8.47
N GLU A 133 6.08 17.48 -7.17
CA GLU A 133 6.51 16.55 -6.13
C GLU A 133 5.76 15.22 -6.28
N THR A 134 6.46 14.10 -6.13
CA THR A 134 5.82 12.79 -6.19
C THR A 134 5.09 12.52 -4.89
N ILE A 135 3.77 12.30 -4.99
CA ILE A 135 2.92 11.93 -3.85
C ILE A 135 2.93 10.43 -3.63
N ASP A 136 2.74 9.65 -4.71
CA ASP A 136 2.85 8.19 -4.64
C ASP A 136 3.29 7.61 -5.99
N SER A 137 3.95 6.45 -5.96
CA SER A 137 4.32 5.73 -7.17
C SER A 137 4.36 4.23 -6.96
N VAL A 138 3.70 3.53 -7.88
CA VAL A 138 3.59 2.07 -7.90
C VAL A 138 4.19 1.55 -9.20
N LYS A 139 5.02 0.51 -9.11
CA LYS A 139 5.53 -0.20 -10.30
C LYS A 139 5.00 -1.63 -10.30
N TYR A 140 3.83 -1.84 -10.88
CA TYR A 140 3.21 -3.16 -10.96
C TYR A 140 3.79 -3.98 -12.13
N VAL A 141 3.66 -5.30 -12.05
CA VAL A 141 3.90 -6.24 -13.15
C VAL A 141 2.88 -7.37 -13.13
N ASP A 142 2.79 -8.10 -14.24
CA ASP A 142 1.88 -9.22 -14.50
C ASP A 142 2.35 -10.59 -13.94
N ARG A 143 3.39 -10.60 -13.12
CA ARG A 143 4.02 -11.83 -12.64
C ARG A 143 4.51 -11.73 -11.21
N SER A 144 4.72 -12.90 -10.61
CA SER A 144 5.32 -13.04 -9.28
C SER A 144 6.55 -12.13 -9.11
N PRO A 145 6.65 -11.36 -8.00
CA PRO A 145 5.85 -11.47 -6.78
C PRO A 145 4.49 -10.75 -6.79
N TRP A 146 4.08 -10.13 -7.90
CA TRP A 146 2.76 -9.49 -8.02
C TRP A 146 1.65 -10.52 -8.25
N PRO A 147 0.41 -10.24 -7.80
CA PRO A 147 -0.70 -11.17 -7.94
C PRO A 147 -1.16 -11.25 -9.40
N VAL A 148 -1.11 -12.46 -9.97
CA VAL A 148 -1.50 -12.72 -11.37
C VAL A 148 -3.01 -12.67 -11.61
N GLY A 149 -3.82 -12.73 -10.55
CA GLY A 149 -5.29 -12.67 -10.68
C GLY A 149 -5.80 -11.34 -11.24
N ALA A 150 -5.02 -10.27 -11.12
CA ALA A 150 -5.36 -8.96 -11.68
C ALA A 150 -4.99 -8.81 -13.18
N ASP A 151 -4.38 -9.84 -13.77
CA ASP A 151 -3.94 -9.84 -15.17
C ASP A 151 -5.01 -10.43 -16.10
N GLY A 152 -6.04 -9.65 -16.45
CA GLY A 152 -7.03 -10.05 -17.45
C GLY A 152 -8.11 -11.01 -16.94
N CYS A 153 -8.03 -11.48 -15.68
CA CYS A 153 -9.01 -12.37 -15.08
C CYS A 153 -10.15 -11.61 -14.37
N SER A 154 -10.54 -10.45 -14.89
CA SER A 154 -11.61 -9.61 -14.34
C SER A 154 -11.35 -8.95 -12.98
N ALA A 155 -10.27 -9.23 -12.26
CA ALA A 155 -9.98 -8.59 -10.98
C ALA A 155 -9.06 -7.38 -11.11
N SER A 156 -9.25 -6.40 -10.24
CA SER A 156 -8.30 -5.31 -10.04
C SER A 156 -7.14 -5.73 -9.14
N LEU A 157 -6.09 -4.91 -9.14
CA LEU A 157 -4.96 -4.96 -8.23
C LEU A 157 -5.24 -4.00 -7.07
N GLU A 158 -5.41 -4.55 -5.87
CA GLU A 158 -5.77 -3.82 -4.65
C GLU A 158 -4.58 -3.69 -3.70
N ARG A 159 -4.36 -2.48 -3.16
CA ARG A 159 -3.41 -2.26 -2.07
C ARG A 159 -3.96 -2.84 -0.78
N VAL A 160 -3.15 -3.67 -0.11
CA VAL A 160 -3.53 -4.36 1.12
C VAL A 160 -3.49 -3.40 2.32
N CYS A 161 -2.40 -2.66 2.48
CA CYS A 161 -2.15 -1.78 3.61
C CYS A 161 -1.80 -0.37 3.09
N PRO A 162 -2.73 0.60 3.16
CA PRO A 162 -2.53 1.96 2.68
C PRO A 162 -1.31 2.68 3.28
N THR A 163 -0.97 2.37 4.54
CA THR A 163 0.15 2.97 5.27
C THR A 163 1.50 2.30 4.99
N ALA A 164 1.53 1.22 4.20
CA ALA A 164 2.75 0.51 3.84
C ALA A 164 3.27 0.92 2.45
N SER A 165 4.52 0.55 2.16
CA SER A 165 5.18 0.82 0.87
C SER A 165 4.39 0.26 -0.32
N GLY A 166 4.49 0.89 -1.50
CA GLY A 166 3.89 0.41 -2.75
C GLY A 166 4.56 -0.81 -3.39
N GLU A 167 5.36 -1.56 -2.64
CA GLU A 167 6.04 -2.79 -3.08
C GLU A 167 5.06 -3.96 -3.26
N ALA A 168 5.42 -4.95 -4.09
CA ALA A 168 4.55 -6.06 -4.50
C ALA A 168 3.86 -6.81 -3.34
N ILE A 169 4.53 -6.96 -2.20
CA ILE A 169 4.00 -7.62 -1.00
C ILE A 169 2.75 -6.92 -0.42
N ASN A 170 2.56 -5.65 -0.76
CA ASN A 170 1.43 -4.82 -0.35
C ASN A 170 0.27 -4.84 -1.36
N TRP A 171 0.29 -5.75 -2.33
CA TRP A 171 -0.74 -5.81 -3.36
C TRP A 171 -1.30 -7.22 -3.48
N ALA A 172 -2.61 -7.29 -3.63
CA ALA A 172 -3.35 -8.53 -3.83
C ALA A 172 -4.39 -8.32 -4.95
N SER A 173 -4.83 -9.40 -5.57
CA SER A 173 -5.91 -9.33 -6.56
C SER A 173 -7.25 -9.28 -5.82
N ALA A 174 -8.18 -8.47 -6.32
CA ALA A 174 -9.56 -8.49 -5.86
C ALA A 174 -10.18 -9.89 -6.05
N PRO A 175 -11.20 -10.26 -5.25
CA PRO A 175 -11.93 -11.51 -5.47
C PRO A 175 -12.54 -11.57 -6.88
N LEU A 176 -12.32 -12.70 -7.56
CA LEU A 176 -12.90 -12.97 -8.88
C LEU A 176 -14.44 -12.96 -8.83
N PRO A 177 -15.11 -12.56 -9.92
CA PRO A 177 -16.57 -12.63 -10.00
C PRO A 177 -17.05 -14.08 -10.05
N ALA A 178 -18.26 -14.34 -9.59
CA ALA A 178 -18.88 -15.67 -9.67
C ALA A 178 -19.09 -16.15 -11.12
N ASP A 179 -19.28 -15.22 -12.05
CA ASP A 179 -19.44 -15.53 -13.48
C ASP A 179 -18.12 -15.68 -14.24
N GLY A 180 -16.99 -15.35 -13.59
CA GLY A 180 -15.64 -15.39 -14.18
C GLY A 180 -15.42 -14.43 -15.35
N ARG A 181 -16.29 -13.42 -15.54
CA ARG A 181 -16.25 -12.53 -16.71
C ARG A 181 -16.34 -11.06 -16.36
N SER A 182 -17.28 -10.66 -15.49
CA SER A 182 -17.49 -9.24 -15.21
C SER A 182 -16.33 -8.61 -14.44
N PRO A 183 -15.87 -7.39 -14.80
CA PRO A 183 -14.87 -6.67 -14.01
C PRO A 183 -15.28 -6.58 -12.53
N THR A 184 -14.30 -6.76 -11.65
CA THR A 184 -14.44 -6.77 -10.19
C THR A 184 -13.41 -5.85 -9.56
N GLY A 185 -13.59 -5.63 -8.26
CA GLY A 185 -12.82 -4.69 -7.48
C GLY A 185 -13.69 -3.96 -6.48
N THR A 186 -13.11 -2.95 -5.88
CA THR A 186 -13.73 -2.14 -4.82
C THR A 186 -13.77 -0.65 -5.12
N PRO A 187 -13.99 -0.19 -6.37
CA PRO A 187 -13.97 1.23 -6.64
C PRO A 187 -15.02 1.97 -5.79
N GLY A 188 -14.59 3.09 -5.22
CA GLY A 188 -15.34 3.95 -4.32
C GLY A 188 -15.44 3.46 -2.87
N ARG A 189 -14.74 2.39 -2.47
CA ARG A 189 -14.85 1.82 -1.12
C ARG A 189 -13.59 1.07 -0.68
N GLN A 190 -13.59 0.59 0.56
CA GLN A 190 -12.47 -0.17 1.12
C GLN A 190 -12.18 -1.46 0.33
N ASN A 191 -10.91 -1.66 -0.01
CA ASN A 191 -10.38 -2.87 -0.65
C ASN A 191 -10.83 -4.15 0.04
N ALA A 192 -11.18 -5.16 -0.75
CA ALA A 192 -11.56 -6.48 -0.25
C ALA A 192 -10.37 -7.17 0.45
N THR A 193 -9.16 -6.82 0.03
CA THR A 193 -7.89 -7.31 0.56
C THR A 193 -7.34 -6.46 1.70
N TYR A 194 -8.06 -5.42 2.15
CA TYR A 194 -7.60 -4.47 3.16
C TYR A 194 -7.13 -5.14 4.46
N SER A 195 -5.98 -4.67 4.95
CA SER A 195 -5.43 -5.00 6.25
C SER A 195 -4.61 -3.83 6.80
N VAL A 196 -4.74 -3.58 8.10
CA VAL A 196 -3.92 -2.60 8.83
C VAL A 196 -2.44 -3.00 8.94
N ASN A 197 -2.11 -4.27 8.64
CA ASN A 197 -0.73 -4.77 8.59
C ASN A 197 -0.54 -5.61 7.32
N LEU A 198 0.66 -5.54 6.73
CA LEU A 198 1.04 -6.47 5.67
C LEU A 198 0.95 -7.93 6.14
N PRO A 199 0.50 -8.86 5.28
CA PRO A 199 0.56 -10.27 5.57
C PRO A 199 2.02 -10.71 5.75
N PRO A 200 2.29 -11.73 6.59
CA PRO A 200 3.65 -12.20 6.78
C PRO A 200 4.18 -12.84 5.49
N THR A 201 5.37 -12.44 5.05
CA THR A 201 6.08 -13.09 3.95
C THR A 201 6.71 -14.38 4.43
N ILE A 202 6.47 -15.48 3.71
CA ILE A 202 7.05 -16.80 3.99
C ILE A 202 8.03 -17.13 2.87
N SER A 203 9.28 -17.47 3.22
CA SER A 203 10.32 -17.88 2.28
C SER A 203 11.21 -18.97 2.88
N ASN A 204 12.15 -19.52 2.10
CA ASN A 204 13.10 -20.55 2.55
C ASN A 204 12.41 -21.74 3.26
N VAL A 205 11.29 -22.22 2.70
CA VAL A 205 10.61 -23.40 3.21
C VAL A 205 11.47 -24.63 2.93
N THR A 206 11.87 -25.33 3.99
CA THR A 206 12.63 -26.57 3.92
C THR A 206 11.97 -27.61 4.82
N PHE A 207 12.17 -28.88 4.50
CA PHE A 207 11.75 -29.97 5.38
C PHE A 207 12.82 -31.05 5.43
N GLN A 208 12.97 -31.69 6.57
CA GLN A 208 13.92 -32.78 6.78
C GLN A 208 13.32 -33.87 7.68
N PRO A 209 13.63 -35.15 7.44
CA PRO A 209 14.38 -35.66 6.29
C PRO A 209 13.55 -35.61 4.98
N ALA A 210 14.22 -35.61 3.84
CA ALA A 210 13.55 -35.59 2.53
C ALA A 210 12.73 -36.88 2.26
N ASN A 211 13.18 -38.01 2.81
CA ASN A 211 12.57 -39.33 2.70
C ASN A 211 12.34 -39.91 4.11
N PRO A 212 11.31 -39.45 4.84
CA PRO A 212 11.02 -39.94 6.18
C PRO A 212 10.56 -41.40 6.15
N LYS A 213 11.07 -42.19 7.09
CA LYS A 213 10.56 -43.53 7.37
C LYS A 213 9.20 -43.45 8.06
N PRO A 214 8.43 -44.56 8.10
CA PRO A 214 7.25 -44.64 8.95
C PRO A 214 7.56 -44.16 10.36
N ASP A 215 6.70 -43.29 10.89
CA ASP A 215 6.79 -42.70 12.23
C ASP A 215 8.03 -41.83 12.52
N GLU A 216 8.80 -41.47 11.48
CA GLU A 216 9.93 -40.53 11.63
C GLU A 216 9.44 -39.08 11.72
N LEU A 217 10.02 -38.32 12.67
CA LEU A 217 9.71 -36.90 12.83
C LEU A 217 10.18 -36.11 11.60
N ILE A 218 9.27 -35.32 11.03
CA ILE A 218 9.57 -34.37 9.96
C ILE A 218 9.65 -32.97 10.56
N ILE A 219 10.78 -32.30 10.38
CA ILE A 219 10.97 -30.90 10.77
C ILE A 219 10.74 -30.05 9.52
N VAL A 220 9.78 -29.13 9.58
CA VAL A 220 9.55 -28.11 8.55
C VAL A 220 10.03 -26.76 9.09
N GLN A 221 10.89 -26.08 8.34
CA GLN A 221 11.39 -24.75 8.68
C GLN A 221 11.04 -23.78 7.56
N ALA A 222 10.66 -22.55 7.93
CA ALA A 222 10.45 -21.46 6.98
C ALA A 222 10.92 -20.15 7.61
N LYS A 223 11.43 -19.23 6.79
CA LYS A 223 11.66 -17.85 7.18
C LYS A 223 10.35 -17.08 7.07
N VAL A 224 9.86 -16.57 8.20
CA VAL A 224 8.66 -15.73 8.27
C VAL A 224 9.06 -14.31 8.62
N ILE A 225 8.65 -13.33 7.82
CA ILE A 225 8.86 -11.90 8.05
C ILE A 225 7.50 -11.23 8.18
N GLY A 226 7.28 -10.44 9.24
CA GLY A 226 6.03 -9.71 9.46
C GLY A 226 5.20 -10.29 10.59
N LYS A 227 3.98 -9.76 10.77
CA LYS A 227 3.03 -10.17 11.80
C LYS A 227 1.82 -10.82 11.14
N GLY A 228 1.35 -11.94 11.68
CA GLY A 228 0.14 -12.60 11.20
C GLY A 228 0.09 -14.07 11.55
N LYS A 229 -0.94 -14.74 11.06
CA LYS A 229 -1.10 -16.19 11.21
C LYS A 229 -0.48 -16.89 10.00
N VAL A 230 0.37 -17.88 10.26
CA VAL A 230 0.89 -18.79 9.23
C VAL A 230 0.25 -20.15 9.44
N THR A 231 -0.25 -20.74 8.35
CA THR A 231 -0.83 -22.09 8.34
C THR A 231 0.06 -23.00 7.49
N LEU A 232 0.55 -24.10 8.07
CA LEU A 232 1.23 -25.16 7.32
C LEU A 232 0.18 -26.12 6.77
N LEU A 233 0.09 -26.23 5.44
CA LEU A 233 -0.67 -27.27 4.75
C LEU A 233 0.32 -28.28 4.17
N TYR A 234 0.10 -29.57 4.40
CA TYR A 234 0.93 -30.64 3.87
C TYR A 234 0.08 -31.77 3.31
N ARG A 235 0.64 -32.51 2.34
CA ARG A 235 0.04 -33.73 1.78
C ARG A 235 1.05 -34.85 1.90
N VAL A 236 0.61 -36.00 2.41
CA VAL A 236 1.42 -37.24 2.40
C VAL A 236 1.13 -37.99 1.10
N ALA A 237 2.13 -38.12 0.23
CA ALA A 237 2.05 -38.98 -0.94
C ALA A 237 2.39 -40.42 -0.54
N LYS A 238 1.51 -41.39 -0.83
CA LYS A 238 1.87 -42.81 -0.73
C LYS A 238 2.80 -43.15 -1.89
N SER A 239 3.83 -43.97 -1.68
CA SER A 239 4.68 -44.40 -2.79
C SER A 239 3.82 -45.10 -3.84
N GLY A 240 3.99 -44.74 -5.12
CA GLY A 240 3.34 -45.45 -6.21
C GLY A 240 3.70 -46.93 -6.15
N HIS A 241 2.70 -47.81 -6.20
CA HIS A 241 2.94 -49.22 -6.49
C HIS A 241 3.49 -49.28 -7.92
N VAL A 242 4.76 -49.62 -8.07
CA VAL A 242 5.27 -50.16 -9.34
C VAL A 242 4.75 -51.59 -9.40
N GLY A 243 3.59 -51.77 -10.03
CA GLY A 243 3.11 -53.07 -10.49
C GLY A 243 3.60 -53.32 -11.90
#